data_AF-A0A6G5ZVN0-F1
#
_entry.id   AF-A0A6G5ZVN0-F1
#
_cell.length_a   1.000
_cell.length_b   1.000
_cell.length_c   1.000
_cell.angle_alpha   90.00
_cell.angle_beta   90.00
_cell.angle_gamma   90.00
#
_symmetry.space_group_name_H-M   'P 1'
#
loop_
_entity.id
_entity.type
_entity.pdbx_description
1 polymer ?
#
loop_
_entity_poly.entity_id
_entity_poly.type
_entity_poly.pdbx_seq_one_letter_code
_entity_poly.pdbx_strand_id
1 'polypeptide(L)'
;PAIGYYIHSNNPTAKIKINFKGVAIGDGLCDPEVMLGGYADFLYQIGLVDEKQRIYVQNQSDLGQQYIQQKKWKEAFEVFDILLNGDKTGSPPYIETVSGCSNYFNFLQCQDPEDQKYFGKLLSLPNIRKSIHVGNLTFHDGSMVEEYLIEDIMKTIKPWLAVLMDHYRVLLYNGQLDIIVAAPLTERFLPTVPWGKVKEYKNAERIVWRIHDKDPEVAGYVRQVDEFYQL
;
A
#
# COMPACT_ATOMS: atom_id res chain seq x y z
N PRO A 1 -3.85 6.91 -6.71
CA PRO A 1 -3.29 8.01 -7.53
C PRO A 1 -3.80 8.07 -8.99
N ALA A 2 -3.78 6.95 -9.72
CA ALA A 2 -4.11 6.89 -11.15
C ALA A 2 -5.43 7.59 -11.53
N ILE A 3 -6.54 7.30 -10.84
CA ILE A 3 -7.85 7.91 -11.11
C ILE A 3 -7.81 9.42 -10.89
N GLY A 4 -7.19 9.89 -9.80
CA GLY A 4 -7.05 11.33 -9.53
C GLY A 4 -6.26 12.04 -10.63
N TYR A 5 -5.16 11.42 -11.08
CA TYR A 5 -4.35 11.95 -12.18
C TYR A 5 -5.12 11.96 -13.50
N TYR A 6 -5.89 10.90 -13.78
CA TYR A 6 -6.76 10.84 -14.96
C TYR A 6 -7.80 11.96 -14.94
N ILE A 7 -8.45 12.19 -13.78
CA ILE A 7 -9.37 13.31 -13.61
C ILE A 7 -8.62 14.61 -13.87
N HIS A 8 -7.53 14.90 -13.16
CA HIS A 8 -6.75 16.13 -13.34
C HIS A 8 -6.42 16.41 -14.82
N SER A 9 -5.92 15.41 -15.54
CA SER A 9 -5.48 15.54 -16.93
C SER A 9 -6.63 15.74 -17.92
N ASN A 10 -7.79 15.10 -17.69
CA ASN A 10 -8.91 15.13 -18.63
C ASN A 10 -10.01 16.13 -18.24
N ASN A 11 -10.06 16.59 -16.99
CA ASN A 11 -11.07 17.51 -16.51
C ASN A 11 -11.11 18.81 -17.33
N PRO A 12 -9.99 19.42 -17.80
CA PRO A 12 -10.05 20.66 -18.59
C PRO A 12 -10.88 20.55 -19.88
N THR A 13 -10.89 19.39 -20.52
CA THR A 13 -11.59 19.16 -21.81
C THR A 13 -12.85 18.30 -21.67
N ALA A 14 -13.07 17.63 -20.54
CA ALA A 14 -14.23 16.79 -20.31
C ALA A 14 -15.56 17.56 -20.40
N LYS A 15 -16.58 16.91 -20.99
CA LYS A 15 -17.97 17.43 -21.02
C LYS A 15 -18.58 17.50 -19.62
N ILE A 16 -18.32 16.47 -18.81
CA ILE A 16 -18.72 16.41 -17.40
C ILE A 16 -17.48 16.72 -16.58
N LYS A 17 -17.54 17.81 -15.81
CA LYS A 17 -16.45 18.19 -14.90
C LYS A 17 -16.63 17.47 -13.57
N ILE A 18 -15.57 16.85 -13.09
CA ILE A 18 -15.52 16.28 -11.75
C ILE A 18 -14.84 17.31 -10.84
N ASN A 19 -15.52 17.72 -9.78
CA ASN A 19 -14.97 18.63 -8.77
C ASN A 19 -14.07 17.85 -7.79
N PHE A 20 -12.97 17.31 -8.28
CA PHE A 20 -12.03 16.52 -7.50
C PHE A 20 -11.31 17.41 -6.47
N LYS A 21 -11.36 17.03 -5.19
CA LYS A 21 -10.86 17.84 -4.07
C LYS A 21 -9.63 17.28 -3.37
N GLY A 22 -9.27 16.04 -3.65
CA GLY A 22 -8.19 15.35 -2.96
C GLY A 22 -8.35 13.85 -2.93
N VAL A 23 -7.35 13.18 -2.36
CA VAL A 23 -7.28 11.74 -2.21
C VAL A 23 -6.74 11.38 -0.82
N ALA A 24 -7.30 10.33 -0.23
CA ALA A 24 -6.73 9.65 0.92
C ALA A 24 -6.26 8.26 0.47
N ILE A 25 -5.07 7.86 0.86
CA ILE A 25 -4.42 6.59 0.49
C ILE A 25 -3.90 5.96 1.77
N GLY A 26 -4.56 4.89 2.21
CA GLY A 26 -4.12 4.05 3.32
C GLY A 26 -3.24 2.93 2.81
N ASP A 27 -2.08 2.71 3.43
CA ASP A 27 -1.20 1.56 3.18
C ASP A 27 -0.97 1.32 1.67
N GLY A 28 -0.63 2.41 0.97
CA GLY A 28 -0.58 2.43 -0.48
C GLY A 28 0.78 2.03 -1.07
N LEU A 29 0.81 0.91 -1.80
CA LEU A 29 1.97 0.50 -2.61
C LEU A 29 2.16 1.47 -3.79
N CYS A 30 2.97 2.52 -3.58
CA CYS A 30 3.08 3.65 -4.51
C CYS A 30 4.37 3.66 -5.33
N ASP A 31 5.44 3.12 -4.77
CA ASP A 31 6.76 3.07 -5.41
C ASP A 31 7.47 1.76 -5.07
N PRO A 32 7.05 0.64 -5.69
CA PRO A 32 7.54 -0.70 -5.34
C PRO A 32 9.06 -0.80 -5.34
N GLU A 33 9.76 -0.13 -6.27
CA GLU A 33 11.23 -0.15 -6.33
C GLU A 33 11.86 0.36 -5.02
N VAL A 34 11.48 1.56 -4.55
CA VAL A 34 12.08 2.13 -3.33
C VAL A 34 11.59 1.39 -2.10
N MET A 35 10.31 1.00 -2.07
CA MET A 35 9.69 0.28 -0.95
C MET A 35 10.31 -1.11 -0.76
N LEU A 36 10.59 -1.86 -1.85
CA LEU A 36 11.25 -3.16 -1.79
C LEU A 36 12.56 -3.10 -1.00
N GLY A 37 13.38 -2.08 -1.27
CA GLY A 37 14.66 -1.89 -0.60
C GLY A 37 14.59 -1.58 0.90
N GLY A 38 13.40 -1.56 1.51
CA GLY A 38 13.20 -1.36 2.95
C GLY A 38 12.74 -2.60 3.73
N TYR A 39 12.32 -3.69 3.06
CA TYR A 39 11.74 -4.86 3.76
C TYR A 39 12.72 -5.54 4.70
N ALA A 40 13.97 -5.76 4.25
CA ALA A 40 14.96 -6.46 5.06
C ALA A 40 15.18 -5.78 6.42
N ASP A 41 15.40 -4.46 6.40
CA ASP A 41 15.60 -3.68 7.62
C ASP A 41 14.35 -3.66 8.49
N PHE A 42 13.17 -3.44 7.90
CA PHE A 42 11.91 -3.40 8.65
C PHE A 42 11.63 -4.72 9.37
N LEU A 43 11.66 -5.85 8.64
CA LEU A 43 11.36 -7.17 9.19
C LEU A 43 12.33 -7.56 10.31
N TYR A 44 13.60 -7.18 10.16
CA TYR A 44 14.61 -7.39 11.20
C TYR A 44 14.37 -6.51 12.43
N GLN A 45 14.07 -5.22 12.23
CA GLN A 45 13.86 -4.27 13.32
C GLN A 45 12.64 -4.60 14.19
N ILE A 46 11.59 -5.19 13.61
CA ILE A 46 10.43 -5.67 14.38
C ILE A 46 10.64 -7.07 14.98
N GLY A 47 11.79 -7.70 14.73
CA GLY A 47 12.16 -9.01 15.28
C GLY A 47 11.49 -10.21 14.60
N LEU A 48 10.94 -10.04 13.39
CA LEU A 48 10.27 -11.12 12.66
C LEU A 48 11.27 -12.06 11.96
N VAL A 49 12.46 -11.55 11.65
CA VAL A 49 13.55 -12.32 11.02
C VAL A 49 14.89 -12.10 11.74
N ASP A 50 15.74 -13.12 11.73
CA ASP A 50 17.13 -13.04 12.21
C ASP A 50 18.09 -12.45 11.15
N GLU A 51 19.37 -12.32 11.48
CA GLU A 51 20.36 -11.73 10.57
C GLU A 51 20.57 -12.54 9.27
N LYS A 52 20.51 -13.88 9.33
CA LYS A 52 20.66 -14.72 8.14
C LYS A 52 19.46 -14.57 7.22
N GLN A 53 18.27 -14.53 7.80
CA GLN A 53 17.02 -14.33 7.10
C GLN A 53 16.93 -12.90 6.53
N ARG A 54 17.39 -11.88 7.26
CA ARG A 54 17.51 -10.49 6.79
C ARG A 54 18.37 -10.40 5.52
N ILE A 55 19.54 -11.05 5.51
CA ILE A 55 20.42 -11.09 4.32
C ILE A 55 19.69 -11.73 3.13
N TYR A 56 18.93 -12.79 3.34
CA TYR A 56 18.12 -13.40 2.29
C TYR A 56 17.07 -12.42 1.75
N VAL A 57 16.29 -11.77 2.62
CA VAL A 57 15.29 -10.77 2.22
C VAL A 57 15.94 -9.62 1.46
N GLN A 58 17.12 -9.15 1.88
CA GLN A 58 17.85 -8.10 1.17
C GLN A 58 18.20 -8.54 -0.25
N ASN A 59 18.77 -9.73 -0.42
CA ASN A 59 19.13 -10.24 -1.75
C ASN A 59 17.93 -10.38 -2.68
N GLN A 60 16.77 -10.84 -2.15
CA GLN A 60 15.54 -10.91 -2.93
C GLN A 60 15.01 -9.52 -3.27
N SER A 61 15.03 -8.58 -2.31
CA SER A 61 14.61 -7.19 -2.54
C SER A 61 15.45 -6.52 -3.62
N ASP A 62 16.77 -6.72 -3.59
CA ASP A 62 17.71 -6.21 -4.60
C ASP A 62 17.42 -6.82 -5.99
N LEU A 63 17.09 -8.11 -6.05
CA LEU A 63 16.68 -8.77 -7.29
C LEU A 63 15.37 -8.19 -7.84
N GLY A 64 14.38 -7.97 -6.98
CA GLY A 64 13.11 -7.33 -7.36
C GLY A 64 13.33 -5.92 -7.92
N GLN A 65 14.20 -5.12 -7.29
CA GLN A 65 14.59 -3.80 -7.80
C GLN A 65 15.26 -3.89 -9.17
N GLN A 66 16.17 -4.85 -9.38
CA GLN A 66 16.80 -5.07 -10.69
C GLN A 66 15.77 -5.43 -11.77
N TYR A 67 14.77 -6.25 -11.45
CA TYR A 67 13.70 -6.59 -12.39
C TYR A 67 12.84 -5.37 -12.72
N ILE A 68 12.48 -4.54 -11.74
CA ILE A 68 11.77 -3.27 -11.96
C ILE A 68 12.56 -2.36 -12.91
N GLN A 69 13.86 -2.18 -12.67
CA GLN A 69 14.73 -1.35 -13.52
C GLN A 69 14.82 -1.87 -14.96
N GLN A 70 14.75 -3.20 -15.14
CA GLN A 70 14.69 -3.86 -16.43
C GLN A 70 13.28 -3.89 -17.06
N LYS A 71 12.27 -3.35 -16.37
CA LYS A 71 10.84 -3.41 -16.73
C LYS A 71 10.28 -4.83 -16.82
N LYS A 72 10.89 -5.76 -16.09
CA LYS A 72 10.44 -7.14 -15.89
C LYS A 72 9.44 -7.19 -14.74
N TRP A 73 8.26 -6.61 -14.98
CA TRP A 73 7.28 -6.34 -13.92
C TRP A 73 6.71 -7.61 -13.31
N LYS A 74 6.49 -8.64 -14.14
CA LYS A 74 6.00 -9.93 -13.68
C LYS A 74 7.03 -10.63 -12.79
N GLU A 75 8.30 -10.65 -13.20
CA GLU A 75 9.37 -11.26 -12.41
C GLU A 75 9.62 -10.49 -11.10
N ALA A 76 9.50 -9.17 -11.12
CA ALA A 76 9.51 -8.36 -9.89
C ALA A 76 8.33 -8.70 -8.96
N PHE A 77 7.14 -8.92 -9.53
CA PHE A 77 5.98 -9.33 -8.76
C PHE A 77 6.17 -10.74 -8.17
N GLU A 78 6.72 -11.68 -8.93
CA GLU A 78 7.03 -13.03 -8.43
C GLU A 78 7.97 -12.98 -7.22
N VAL A 79 8.99 -12.11 -7.22
CA VAL A 79 9.85 -11.87 -6.04
C VAL A 79 9.03 -11.37 -4.85
N PHE A 80 8.15 -10.39 -5.06
CA PHE A 80 7.30 -9.83 -4.03
C PHE A 80 6.33 -10.89 -3.45
N ASP A 81 5.71 -11.68 -4.32
CA ASP A 81 4.78 -12.75 -3.95
C ASP A 81 5.46 -13.84 -3.13
N ILE A 82 6.66 -14.29 -3.55
CA ILE A 82 7.45 -15.28 -2.81
C ILE A 82 7.85 -14.76 -1.43
N LEU A 83 8.13 -13.46 -1.29
CA LEU A 83 8.54 -12.90 -0.01
C LEU A 83 7.37 -12.70 0.95
N LEU A 84 6.25 -12.14 0.47
CA LEU A 84 5.20 -11.52 1.29
C LEU A 84 3.81 -12.12 1.07
N ASN A 85 3.29 -12.12 -0.15
CA ASN A 85 1.86 -12.42 -0.41
C ASN A 85 1.55 -13.92 -0.43
N GLY A 86 2.26 -14.67 -1.26
CA GLY A 86 2.07 -16.11 -1.48
C GLY A 86 0.76 -16.50 -2.17
N ASP A 87 0.11 -15.61 -2.90
CA ASP A 87 -1.20 -15.87 -3.52
C ASP A 87 -1.11 -16.45 -4.95
N LYS A 88 0.03 -16.29 -5.65
CA LYS A 88 0.25 -16.85 -7.00
C LYS A 88 1.24 -18.01 -7.05
N THR A 89 2.16 -18.10 -6.09
CA THR A 89 3.30 -19.03 -6.16
C THR A 89 3.02 -20.44 -5.60
N GLY A 90 1.83 -20.67 -5.02
CA GLY A 90 1.37 -22.01 -4.62
C GLY A 90 2.12 -22.62 -3.42
N SER A 91 2.99 -21.85 -2.79
CA SER A 91 3.66 -22.17 -1.52
C SER A 91 3.49 -21.00 -0.55
N PRO A 92 3.52 -21.24 0.78
CA PRO A 92 3.57 -20.16 1.74
C PRO A 92 4.70 -19.18 1.43
N PRO A 93 4.47 -17.86 1.59
CA PRO A 93 5.52 -16.88 1.38
C PRO A 93 6.65 -17.10 2.40
N TYR A 94 7.83 -16.56 2.09
CA TYR A 94 9.03 -16.70 2.92
C TYR A 94 8.79 -16.23 4.35
N ILE A 95 8.09 -15.09 4.53
CA ILE A 95 7.79 -14.54 5.85
C ILE A 95 6.94 -15.52 6.67
N GLU A 96 5.91 -16.13 6.08
CA GLU A 96 5.13 -17.16 6.78
C GLU A 96 6.00 -18.36 7.13
N THR A 97 6.86 -18.80 6.20
CA THR A 97 7.75 -19.96 6.40
C THR A 97 8.71 -19.77 7.57
N VAL A 98 9.23 -18.56 7.78
CA VAL A 98 10.23 -18.30 8.83
C VAL A 98 9.64 -17.80 10.15
N SER A 99 8.46 -17.15 10.11
CA SER A 99 7.80 -16.62 11.31
C SER A 99 6.69 -17.51 11.85
N GLY A 100 6.11 -18.37 11.01
CA GLY A 100 4.89 -19.13 11.33
C GLY A 100 3.62 -18.28 11.33
N CYS A 101 3.68 -17.01 10.90
CA CYS A 101 2.55 -16.08 10.88
C CYS A 101 2.13 -15.80 9.43
N SER A 102 0.88 -16.15 9.08
CA SER A 102 0.36 -16.04 7.72
C SER A 102 -0.27 -14.68 7.42
N ASN A 103 -0.71 -13.96 8.45
CA ASN A 103 -1.34 -12.65 8.29
C ASN A 103 -0.28 -11.54 8.25
N TYR A 104 -0.07 -11.01 7.05
CA TYR A 104 0.84 -9.90 6.76
C TYR A 104 0.19 -8.51 6.84
N PHE A 105 -1.10 -8.41 7.17
CA PHE A 105 -1.80 -7.13 7.40
C PHE A 105 -1.63 -6.62 8.83
N ASN A 106 -1.26 -7.49 9.78
CA ASN A 106 -1.06 -7.12 11.17
C ASN A 106 -0.11 -8.09 11.88
N PHE A 107 1.14 -7.67 12.14
CA PHE A 107 2.13 -8.55 12.79
C PHE A 107 1.81 -8.93 14.25
N LEU A 108 0.78 -8.33 14.88
CA LEU A 108 0.28 -8.77 16.20
C LEU A 108 -0.73 -9.93 16.09
N GLN A 109 -1.20 -10.26 14.89
CA GLN A 109 -2.19 -11.29 14.62
C GLN A 109 -1.63 -12.25 13.59
N CYS A 110 -1.17 -13.43 13.99
CA CYS A 110 -0.54 -14.38 13.06
C CYS A 110 -1.52 -15.11 12.12
N GLN A 111 -2.82 -14.94 12.32
CA GLN A 111 -3.87 -15.50 11.48
C GLN A 111 -4.87 -14.41 11.12
N ASP A 112 -5.51 -14.54 9.96
CA ASP A 112 -6.57 -13.64 9.57
C ASP A 112 -7.75 -13.76 10.54
N PRO A 113 -8.28 -12.63 11.04
CA PRO A 113 -9.48 -12.64 11.84
C PRO A 113 -10.64 -13.28 11.07
N GLU A 114 -11.41 -14.14 11.74
CA GLU A 114 -12.50 -14.90 11.09
C GLU A 114 -13.60 -13.97 10.53
N ASP A 115 -13.74 -12.77 11.08
CA ASP A 115 -14.70 -11.77 10.64
C ASP A 115 -14.42 -11.18 9.25
N GLN A 116 -13.17 -11.27 8.77
CA GLN A 116 -12.80 -10.84 7.41
C GLN A 116 -13.52 -11.68 6.34
N LYS A 117 -14.00 -12.88 6.68
CA LYS A 117 -14.74 -13.77 5.77
C LYS A 117 -16.25 -13.49 5.74
N TYR A 118 -16.76 -12.59 6.60
CA TYR A 118 -18.21 -12.41 6.76
C TYR A 118 -18.84 -11.60 5.64
N PHE A 119 -18.09 -10.69 5.02
CA PHE A 119 -18.63 -9.77 4.01
C PHE A 119 -19.21 -10.51 2.79
N GLY A 120 -18.46 -11.43 2.19
CA GLY A 120 -18.95 -12.23 1.05
C GLY A 120 -20.16 -13.10 1.40
N LYS A 121 -20.19 -13.66 2.62
CA LYS A 121 -21.34 -14.43 3.14
C LYS A 121 -22.58 -13.55 3.29
N LEU A 122 -22.43 -12.36 3.86
CA LEU A 122 -23.50 -11.38 4.04
C LEU A 122 -24.08 -10.96 2.68
N LEU A 123 -23.22 -10.62 1.72
CA LEU A 123 -23.64 -10.22 0.37
C LEU A 123 -24.32 -11.35 -0.42
N SER A 124 -24.11 -12.60 -0.03
CA SER A 124 -24.74 -13.75 -0.66
C SER A 124 -26.19 -14.00 -0.19
N LEU A 125 -26.66 -13.34 0.88
CA LEU A 125 -28.01 -13.53 1.39
C LEU A 125 -29.08 -13.03 0.39
N PRO A 126 -30.18 -13.77 0.15
CA PRO A 126 -31.17 -13.40 -0.86
C PRO A 126 -31.81 -12.03 -0.66
N ASN A 127 -32.12 -11.67 0.59
CA ASN A 127 -32.68 -10.36 0.94
C ASN A 127 -31.69 -9.23 0.69
N ILE A 128 -30.39 -9.44 0.98
CA ILE A 128 -29.34 -8.45 0.71
C ILE A 128 -29.18 -8.27 -0.80
N ARG A 129 -29.00 -9.36 -1.55
CA ARG A 129 -28.89 -9.34 -3.02
C ARG A 129 -30.06 -8.63 -3.69
N LYS A 130 -31.28 -8.89 -3.23
CA LYS A 130 -32.50 -8.19 -3.70
C LYS A 130 -32.44 -6.70 -3.41
N SER A 131 -31.95 -6.30 -2.23
CA SER A 131 -31.89 -4.91 -1.78
C SER A 131 -30.83 -4.08 -2.50
N ILE A 132 -29.73 -4.70 -2.94
CA ILE A 132 -28.67 -4.04 -3.73
C ILE A 132 -28.82 -4.23 -5.24
N HIS A 133 -29.93 -4.85 -5.68
CA HIS A 133 -30.31 -5.02 -7.10
C HIS A 133 -29.26 -5.73 -7.99
N VAL A 134 -28.45 -6.64 -7.45
CA VAL A 134 -27.41 -7.37 -8.20
C VAL A 134 -27.96 -8.53 -9.05
N GLY A 135 -29.24 -8.88 -8.89
CA GLY A 135 -29.87 -9.98 -9.62
C GLY A 135 -29.17 -11.32 -9.39
N ASN A 136 -28.79 -12.00 -10.47
CA ASN A 136 -28.13 -13.31 -10.44
C ASN A 136 -26.61 -13.22 -10.67
N LEU A 137 -26.01 -12.04 -10.59
CA LEU A 137 -24.56 -11.89 -10.76
C LEU A 137 -23.78 -12.63 -9.67
N THR A 138 -22.71 -13.31 -10.08
CA THR A 138 -21.76 -13.99 -9.20
C THR A 138 -20.91 -12.97 -8.46
N PHE A 139 -20.70 -13.17 -7.16
CA PHE A 139 -19.74 -12.40 -6.39
C PHE A 139 -18.34 -12.98 -6.66
N HIS A 140 -17.39 -12.13 -7.05
CA HIS A 140 -16.00 -12.50 -7.33
C HIS A 140 -15.07 -11.85 -6.30
N ASP A 141 -13.98 -12.52 -5.96
CA ASP A 141 -12.98 -12.07 -4.98
C ASP A 141 -11.90 -11.15 -5.58
N GLY A 142 -11.87 -11.00 -6.91
CA GLY A 142 -10.92 -10.14 -7.61
C GLY A 142 -9.67 -10.86 -8.14
N SER A 143 -9.48 -12.15 -7.84
CA SER A 143 -8.31 -12.94 -8.26
C SER A 143 -8.04 -12.91 -9.77
N MET A 144 -9.08 -12.93 -10.59
CA MET A 144 -8.96 -12.83 -12.04
C MET A 144 -8.52 -11.44 -12.50
N VAL A 145 -8.96 -10.38 -11.82
CA VAL A 145 -8.56 -9.00 -12.15
C VAL A 145 -7.08 -8.81 -11.82
N GLU A 146 -6.66 -9.31 -10.67
CA GLU A 146 -5.25 -9.32 -10.27
C GLU A 146 -4.37 -10.02 -11.31
N GLU A 147 -4.74 -11.21 -11.79
CA GLU A 147 -3.98 -11.95 -12.81
C GLU A 147 -3.70 -11.09 -14.06
N TYR A 148 -4.72 -10.35 -14.53
CA TYR A 148 -4.57 -9.46 -15.68
C TYR A 148 -3.78 -8.18 -15.39
N LEU A 149 -3.57 -7.84 -14.11
CA LEU A 149 -2.91 -6.62 -13.65
C LEU A 149 -1.56 -6.87 -12.96
N ILE A 150 -1.05 -8.10 -12.90
CA ILE A 150 0.23 -8.45 -12.26
C ILE A 150 1.37 -7.52 -12.72
N GLU A 151 1.46 -7.24 -14.02
CA GLU A 151 2.51 -6.37 -14.55
C GLU A 151 2.35 -4.90 -14.15
N ASP A 152 1.22 -4.48 -13.59
CA ASP A 152 0.99 -3.12 -13.12
C ASP A 152 1.43 -2.90 -11.67
N ILE A 153 1.38 -3.95 -10.84
CA ILE A 153 1.61 -3.88 -9.39
C ILE A 153 3.00 -3.32 -9.07
N MET A 154 4.03 -3.71 -9.85
CA MET A 154 5.42 -3.30 -9.62
C MET A 154 5.82 -1.99 -10.29
N LYS A 155 4.89 -1.29 -10.95
CA LYS A 155 5.17 0.01 -11.57
C LYS A 155 5.03 1.14 -10.55
N THR A 156 5.93 2.12 -10.66
CA THR A 156 5.84 3.34 -9.85
C THR A 156 4.66 4.21 -10.28
N ILE A 157 3.94 4.77 -9.31
CA ILE A 157 2.94 5.82 -9.55
C ILE A 157 3.43 7.20 -9.08
N LYS A 158 4.70 7.34 -8.65
CA LYS A 158 5.27 8.60 -8.12
C LYS A 158 5.00 9.82 -9.01
N PRO A 159 5.13 9.76 -10.35
CA PRO A 159 4.86 10.92 -11.19
C PRO A 159 3.41 11.40 -11.08
N TRP A 160 2.46 10.47 -10.97
CA TRP A 160 1.04 10.80 -10.81
C TRP A 160 0.76 11.32 -9.41
N LEU A 161 1.38 10.74 -8.38
CA LEU A 161 1.27 11.23 -7.01
C LEU A 161 1.81 12.66 -6.88
N ALA A 162 2.95 12.97 -7.50
CA ALA A 162 3.52 14.32 -7.49
C ALA A 162 2.53 15.36 -8.04
N VAL A 163 1.90 15.07 -9.18
CA VAL A 163 0.86 15.94 -9.76
C VAL A 163 -0.30 16.13 -8.79
N LEU A 164 -0.70 15.09 -8.06
CA LEU A 164 -1.78 15.23 -7.08
C LEU A 164 -1.37 16.09 -5.89
N MET A 165 -0.16 15.90 -5.36
CA MET A 165 0.36 16.66 -4.23
C MET A 165 0.54 18.15 -4.55
N ASP A 166 0.84 18.49 -5.82
CA ASP A 166 0.99 19.88 -6.25
C ASP A 166 -0.36 20.62 -6.44
N HIS A 167 -1.47 19.91 -6.60
CA HIS A 167 -2.75 20.51 -7.03
C HIS A 167 -3.95 20.21 -6.15
N TYR A 168 -3.86 19.23 -5.25
CA TYR A 168 -4.98 18.78 -4.43
C TYR A 168 -4.54 18.46 -3.02
N ARG A 169 -5.54 18.29 -2.14
CA ARG A 169 -5.32 17.77 -0.80
C ARG A 169 -4.98 16.29 -0.88
N VAL A 170 -3.89 15.88 -0.23
CA VAL A 170 -3.42 14.50 -0.26
C VAL A 170 -3.17 14.04 1.16
N LEU A 171 -3.80 12.94 1.56
CA LEU A 171 -3.53 12.23 2.80
C LEU A 171 -2.93 10.87 2.46
N LEU A 172 -1.68 10.62 2.86
CA LEU A 172 -1.09 9.29 2.90
C LEU A 172 -1.09 8.86 4.36
N TYR A 173 -1.70 7.73 4.69
CA TYR A 173 -1.71 7.21 6.04
C TYR A 173 -1.30 5.74 6.08
N ASN A 174 -0.68 5.31 7.17
CA ASN A 174 -0.27 3.91 7.34
C ASN A 174 -0.70 3.32 8.68
N GLY A 175 -1.10 2.05 8.67
CA GLY A 175 -1.16 1.22 9.86
C GLY A 175 0.26 0.86 10.31
N GLN A 176 0.62 1.18 11.56
CA GLN A 176 1.96 0.85 12.07
C GLN A 176 2.23 -0.65 12.22
N LEU A 177 1.17 -1.47 12.15
CA LEU A 177 1.24 -2.92 12.30
C LEU A 177 1.25 -3.68 10.97
N ASP A 178 1.12 -2.97 9.85
CA ASP A 178 1.10 -3.57 8.52
C ASP A 178 2.49 -4.06 8.10
N ILE A 179 2.56 -5.25 7.51
CA ILE A 179 3.81 -5.81 6.97
C ILE A 179 3.91 -5.53 5.47
N ILE A 180 2.83 -5.77 4.73
CA ILE A 180 2.84 -5.73 3.25
C ILE A 180 3.05 -4.32 2.69
N VAL A 181 2.64 -3.26 3.38
CA VAL A 181 2.92 -1.87 3.00
C VAL A 181 3.28 -1.06 4.25
N ALA A 182 4.27 -1.55 5.00
CA ALA A 182 4.67 -0.99 6.28
C ALA A 182 5.02 0.52 6.24
N ALA A 183 4.70 1.23 7.32
CA ALA A 183 4.95 2.68 7.45
C ALA A 183 6.41 3.11 7.15
N PRO A 184 7.46 2.39 7.56
CA PRO A 184 8.83 2.73 7.19
C PRO A 184 9.12 2.71 5.68
N LEU A 185 8.37 1.93 4.91
CA LEU A 185 8.49 1.87 3.45
C LEU A 185 7.89 3.12 2.81
N THR A 186 6.78 3.61 3.36
CA THR A 186 6.19 4.91 2.98
C THR A 186 7.15 6.06 3.30
N GLU A 187 7.74 6.08 4.50
CA GLU A 187 8.79 7.04 4.89
C GLU A 187 9.99 7.00 3.94
N ARG A 188 10.31 5.83 3.38
CA ARG A 188 11.42 5.66 2.44
C ARG A 188 11.14 6.27 1.08
N PHE A 189 9.94 6.13 0.52
CA PHE A 189 9.65 6.61 -0.84
C PHE A 189 9.19 8.06 -0.91
N LEU A 190 8.45 8.57 0.08
CA LEU A 190 7.89 9.94 0.06
C LEU A 190 8.96 11.04 -0.16
N PRO A 191 10.16 10.99 0.44
CA PRO A 191 11.24 11.95 0.18
C PRO A 191 11.77 11.91 -1.27
N THR A 192 11.39 10.91 -2.07
CA THR A 192 11.80 10.74 -3.47
C THR A 192 10.73 11.18 -4.47
N VAL A 193 9.53 11.53 -4.00
CA VAL A 193 8.45 12.00 -4.87
C VAL A 193 8.85 13.37 -5.45
N PRO A 194 8.82 13.55 -6.78
CA PRO A 194 9.29 14.78 -7.42
C PRO A 194 8.20 15.85 -7.46
N TRP A 195 7.70 16.27 -6.29
CA TRP A 195 6.69 17.31 -6.16
C TRP A 195 7.30 18.65 -5.70
N GLY A 196 6.57 19.74 -5.89
CA GLY A 196 7.05 21.12 -5.72
C GLY A 196 7.55 21.46 -4.32
N LYS A 197 7.13 20.69 -3.29
CA LYS A 197 7.45 20.94 -1.87
C LYS A 197 8.26 19.84 -1.20
N VAL A 198 8.96 19.00 -1.97
CA VAL A 198 9.75 17.89 -1.43
C VAL A 198 10.87 18.35 -0.47
N LYS A 199 11.42 19.56 -0.66
CA LYS A 199 12.46 20.11 0.22
C LYS A 199 11.87 20.49 1.57
N GLU A 200 10.72 21.16 1.58
CA GLU A 200 9.95 21.51 2.76
C GLU A 200 9.54 20.24 3.52
N TYR A 201 9.08 19.20 2.81
CA TYR A 201 8.74 17.91 3.42
C TYR A 201 9.91 17.24 4.12
N LYS A 202 11.10 17.24 3.51
CA LYS A 202 12.32 16.69 4.15
C LYS A 202 12.73 17.43 5.42
N ASN A 203 12.37 18.70 5.53
CA ASN A 203 12.67 19.54 6.68
C ASN A 203 11.51 19.64 7.68
N ALA A 204 10.32 19.13 7.32
CA ALA A 204 9.14 19.23 8.15
C ALA A 204 9.24 18.29 9.36
N GLU A 205 9.00 18.85 10.53
CA GLU A 205 8.96 18.09 11.77
C GLU A 205 7.73 17.18 11.81
N ARG A 206 7.90 16.04 12.46
CA ARG A 206 6.80 15.11 12.74
C ARG A 206 6.20 15.49 14.09
N ILE A 207 4.89 15.73 14.12
CA ILE A 207 4.16 16.13 15.32
C ILE A 207 3.32 14.98 15.88
N VAL A 208 3.10 14.97 17.19
CA VAL A 208 2.23 14.00 17.85
C VAL A 208 0.78 14.32 17.51
N TRP A 209 0.03 13.31 17.07
CA TRP A 209 -1.40 13.43 16.78
C TRP A 209 -2.24 12.67 17.82
N ARG A 210 -3.33 13.31 18.23
CA ARG A 210 -4.34 12.79 19.15
C ARG A 210 -5.71 13.04 18.53
N ILE A 211 -6.70 12.18 18.82
CA ILE A 211 -8.07 12.39 18.32
C ILE A 211 -8.65 13.67 18.92
N HIS A 212 -8.47 13.85 20.23
CA HIS A 212 -8.69 15.11 20.92
C HIS A 212 -7.40 15.55 21.61
N ASP A 213 -7.13 16.86 21.65
CA ASP A 213 -5.88 17.43 22.19
C ASP A 213 -5.52 16.96 23.60
N LYS A 214 -6.53 16.58 24.40
CA LYS A 214 -6.41 16.15 25.80
C LYS A 214 -6.41 14.64 26.00
N ASP A 215 -6.52 13.85 24.93
CA ASP A 215 -6.51 12.40 25.07
C ASP A 215 -5.15 11.95 25.63
N PRO A 216 -5.12 11.04 26.62
CA PRO A 216 -3.84 10.56 27.18
C PRO A 216 -3.07 9.72 26.16
N GLU A 217 -3.79 8.99 25.31
CA GLU A 217 -3.21 8.12 24.28
C GLU A 217 -2.87 8.88 23.00
N VAL A 218 -1.74 8.52 22.41
CA VAL A 218 -1.31 9.03 21.11
C VAL A 218 -2.01 8.23 20.03
N ALA A 219 -2.67 8.91 19.09
CA ALA A 219 -3.36 8.27 17.98
C ALA A 219 -2.41 8.00 16.80
N GLY A 220 -1.33 8.76 16.69
CA GLY A 220 -0.32 8.61 15.66
C GLY A 220 0.56 9.84 15.59
N TYR A 221 1.11 10.09 14.42
CA TYR A 221 2.03 11.20 14.23
C TYR A 221 1.90 11.75 12.82
N VAL A 222 1.87 13.06 12.68
CA VAL A 222 1.63 13.70 11.39
C VAL A 222 2.87 14.45 10.95
N ARG A 223 3.19 14.37 9.66
CA ARG A 223 4.04 15.35 8.97
C ARG A 223 3.18 16.06 7.92
N GLN A 224 3.08 17.38 8.02
CA GLN A 224 2.27 18.19 7.11
C GLN A 224 3.14 19.19 6.37
N VAL A 225 2.88 19.33 5.06
CA VAL A 225 3.37 20.43 4.24
C VAL A 225 2.24 20.93 3.37
N ASP A 226 1.83 22.17 3.58
CA ASP A 226 0.67 22.78 2.93
C ASP A 226 -0.58 21.86 3.04
N GLU A 227 -1.08 21.38 1.91
CA GLU A 227 -2.25 20.51 1.77
C GLU A 227 -1.92 19.01 1.69
N PHE A 228 -0.65 18.65 1.88
CA PHE A 228 -0.19 17.26 2.00
C PHE A 228 -0.01 16.86 3.45
N TYR A 229 -0.59 15.72 3.80
CA TYR A 229 -0.55 15.12 5.13
C TYR A 229 -0.01 13.69 5.00
N GLN A 230 1.02 13.38 5.78
CA GLN A 230 1.48 12.03 6.04
C GLN A 230 1.09 11.68 7.49
N LEU A 231 0.35 10.58 7.68
CA LEU A 231 -0.15 10.11 8.98
C LEU A 231 0.36 8.69 9.32
#